data_AF-A0A2P5K1D7-F1
#
_entry.id   AF-A0A2P5K1D7-F1
#
_cell.length_a   1.000
_cell.length_b   1.000
_cell.length_c   1.000
_cell.angle_alpha   90.00
_cell.angle_beta   90.00
_cell.angle_gamma   90.00
#
_symmetry.space_group_name_H-M   'P 1'
#
loop_
_entity.id
_entity.type
_entity.pdbx_description
1 polymer ?
#
loop_
_entity_poly.entity_id
_entity_poly.type
_entity_poly.pdbx_seq_one_letter_code
_entity_poly.pdbx_strand_id
1 'polypeptide(L)'
;MKKLILPTTQYITETNKLIRSKFPSGNTPYDPLDDLIDYVDKIIYFTPIDRSIIEIAAYYLKNIILLQSFVDFNHRTAIQITAEFLEDNGYMTKDLLNITQYSVYKKESMIKDYGDLYPELSEDILVEKDNYMYIDCLNFIKYKLIR
;
A
#
# COMPACT_ATOMS: atom_id res chain seq x y z
N MET A 1 -13.82 -23.27 2.39
CA MET A 1 -12.88 -22.23 1.93
C MET A 1 -13.08 -21.00 2.79
N LYS A 2 -12.02 -20.43 3.37
CA LYS A 2 -12.14 -19.10 4.01
C LYS A 2 -12.53 -18.09 2.93
N LYS A 3 -13.48 -17.20 3.25
CA LYS A 3 -13.90 -16.10 2.38
C LYS A 3 -12.75 -15.08 2.31
N LEU A 4 -12.41 -14.61 1.11
CA LEU A 4 -11.49 -13.48 0.93
C LEU A 4 -12.07 -12.24 1.63
N ILE A 5 -11.26 -11.59 2.46
CA ILE A 5 -11.62 -10.35 3.17
C ILE A 5 -10.81 -9.23 2.54
N LEU A 6 -11.50 -8.29 1.87
CA LEU A 6 -10.88 -7.10 1.28
C LEU A 6 -11.05 -5.90 2.23
N PRO A 7 -10.03 -5.02 2.34
CA PRO A 7 -10.20 -3.75 3.04
C PRO A 7 -11.24 -2.87 2.33
N THR A 8 -11.91 -2.01 3.10
CA THR A 8 -12.83 -1.01 2.56
C THR A 8 -12.16 0.36 2.47
N THR A 9 -12.70 1.25 1.65
CA THR A 9 -12.21 2.63 1.51
C THR A 9 -12.20 3.36 2.84
N GLN A 10 -13.28 3.19 3.61
CA GLN A 10 -13.38 3.72 4.97
C GLN A 10 -12.26 3.18 5.84
N TYR A 11 -11.98 1.88 5.80
CA TYR A 11 -10.92 1.28 6.59
C TYR A 11 -9.54 1.84 6.25
N ILE A 12 -9.19 1.90 4.96
CA ILE A 12 -7.89 2.46 4.50
C ILE A 12 -7.75 3.92 4.94
N THR A 13 -8.81 4.71 4.80
CA THR A 13 -8.82 6.13 5.17
C THR A 13 -8.68 6.33 6.68
N GLU A 14 -9.38 5.56 7.50
CA GLU A 14 -9.26 5.63 8.96
C GLU A 14 -7.89 5.15 9.45
N THR A 15 -7.30 4.14 8.79
CA THR A 15 -5.92 3.72 9.08
C THR A 15 -4.92 4.86 8.83
N ASN A 16 -5.05 5.61 7.72
CA ASN A 16 -4.21 6.78 7.48
C ASN A 16 -4.39 7.84 8.58
N LYS A 17 -5.63 8.18 8.94
CA LYS A 17 -5.93 9.14 10.02
C LYS A 17 -5.31 8.72 11.35
N LEU A 18 -5.40 7.45 11.71
CA LEU A 18 -4.82 6.91 12.95
C LEU A 18 -3.28 6.96 12.94
N ILE A 19 -2.65 6.71 11.79
CA ILE A 19 -1.20 6.85 11.65
C ILE A 19 -0.81 8.32 11.85
N ARG A 20 -1.53 9.24 11.23
CA ARG A 20 -1.30 10.69 11.34
C ARG A 20 -1.42 11.19 12.77
N SER A 21 -2.41 10.71 13.53
CA SER A 21 -2.56 11.10 14.94
C SER A 21 -1.38 10.62 15.82
N LYS A 22 -0.66 9.57 15.40
CA LYS A 22 0.53 9.06 16.10
C LYS A 22 1.82 9.79 15.71
N PHE A 23 1.84 10.42 14.54
CA PHE A 23 2.99 11.14 14.00
C PHE A 23 2.58 12.55 13.54
N PRO A 24 2.21 13.45 14.47
CA PRO A 24 1.80 14.80 14.11
C PRO A 24 2.94 15.51 13.37
N SER A 25 2.72 15.86 12.10
CA SER A 25 3.62 16.74 11.37
C SER A 25 3.51 18.15 11.94
N GLY A 26 4.63 18.71 12.38
CA GLY A 26 4.67 20.09 12.83
C GLY A 26 4.44 21.03 11.65
N ASN A 27 3.31 21.73 11.64
CA ASN A 27 3.08 23.02 10.97
C ASN A 27 2.39 23.09 9.58
N THR A 28 1.65 22.08 9.12
CA THR A 28 0.71 22.28 7.99
C THR A 28 -0.74 21.99 8.43
N PRO A 29 -1.66 22.95 8.30
CA PRO A 29 -3.08 22.66 8.47
C PRO A 29 -3.50 21.65 7.39
N TYR A 30 -4.12 20.56 7.83
CA TYR A 30 -4.64 19.52 6.95
C TYR A 30 -6.04 19.90 6.48
N ASP A 31 -6.25 19.84 5.17
CA ASP A 31 -7.58 19.82 4.58
C ASP A 31 -7.91 18.37 4.16
N PRO A 32 -8.94 17.71 4.75
CA PRO A 32 -9.41 16.41 4.28
C PRO A 32 -9.86 16.39 2.81
N LEU A 33 -10.11 17.55 2.20
CA LEU A 33 -10.39 17.66 0.76
C LEU A 33 -9.17 17.37 -0.12
N ASP A 34 -7.96 17.36 0.45
CA ASP A 34 -6.73 17.07 -0.28
C ASP A 34 -6.49 15.55 -0.45
N ASP A 35 -7.20 14.70 0.28
CA ASP A 35 -7.10 13.24 0.12
C ASP A 35 -7.92 12.78 -1.11
N LEU A 36 -7.27 12.02 -1.99
CA LEU A 36 -7.85 11.49 -3.23
C LEU A 36 -8.58 10.17 -2.94
N ILE A 37 -9.69 10.26 -2.20
CA ILE A 37 -10.49 9.09 -1.78
C ILE A 37 -10.96 8.24 -2.98
N ASP A 38 -11.24 8.87 -4.12
CA ASP A 38 -11.59 8.18 -5.37
C ASP A 38 -10.48 7.20 -5.83
N TYR A 39 -9.21 7.50 -5.57
CA TYR A 39 -8.11 6.57 -5.87
C TYR A 39 -8.09 5.37 -4.92
N VAL A 40 -8.49 5.55 -3.66
CA VAL A 40 -8.65 4.44 -2.72
C VAL A 40 -9.79 3.52 -3.17
N ASP A 41 -10.92 4.09 -3.59
CA ASP A 41 -12.04 3.34 -4.17
C ASP A 41 -11.58 2.54 -5.40
N LYS A 42 -10.79 3.15 -6.29
CA LYS A 42 -10.23 2.50 -7.48
C LYS A 42 -9.27 1.37 -7.14
N ILE A 43 -8.38 1.53 -6.16
CA ILE A 43 -7.51 0.45 -5.68
C ILE A 43 -8.35 -0.77 -5.27
N ILE A 44 -9.45 -0.57 -4.54
CA ILE A 44 -10.31 -1.67 -4.11
C ILE A 44 -11.05 -2.27 -5.30
N TYR A 45 -11.59 -1.44 -6.20
CA TYR A 45 -12.32 -1.88 -7.38
C TYR A 45 -11.45 -2.74 -8.32
N PHE A 46 -10.20 -2.35 -8.55
CA PHE A 46 -9.27 -3.06 -9.44
C PHE A 46 -8.47 -4.17 -8.75
N THR A 47 -8.82 -4.55 -7.52
CA THR A 47 -8.13 -5.63 -6.80
C THR A 47 -8.23 -6.97 -7.57
N PRO A 48 -7.11 -7.65 -7.87
CA PRO A 48 -7.11 -8.88 -8.67
C PRO A 48 -7.53 -10.10 -7.84
N ILE A 49 -8.84 -10.26 -7.62
CA ILE A 49 -9.43 -11.28 -6.73
C ILE A 49 -9.19 -12.74 -7.15
N ASP A 50 -8.69 -12.97 -8.36
CA ASP A 50 -8.31 -14.27 -8.91
C ASP A 50 -6.89 -14.71 -8.51
N ARG A 51 -6.11 -13.80 -7.90
CA ARG A 51 -4.74 -14.08 -7.44
C ARG A 51 -4.69 -14.62 -6.00
N SER A 52 -3.52 -15.10 -5.59
CA SER A 52 -3.31 -15.52 -4.21
C SER A 52 -3.33 -14.34 -3.24
N ILE A 53 -3.61 -14.59 -1.96
CA ILE A 53 -3.60 -13.56 -0.91
C ILE A 53 -2.27 -12.80 -0.87
N ILE A 54 -1.14 -13.50 -1.03
CA ILE A 54 0.19 -12.86 -1.00
C ILE A 54 0.37 -11.90 -2.19
N GLU A 55 -0.16 -12.25 -3.37
CA GLU A 55 -0.13 -11.40 -4.56
C GLU A 55 -1.07 -10.19 -4.44
N ILE A 56 -2.25 -10.38 -3.85
CA ILE A 56 -3.19 -9.27 -3.56
C ILE A 56 -2.57 -8.32 -2.51
N ALA A 57 -1.87 -8.85 -1.52
CA ALA A 57 -1.14 -8.03 -0.55
C ALA A 57 -0.06 -7.17 -1.23
N ALA A 58 0.68 -7.75 -2.20
CA ALA A 58 1.68 -7.01 -2.98
C ALA A 58 1.05 -5.92 -3.85
N TYR A 59 -0.15 -6.18 -4.39
CA TYR A 59 -0.95 -5.19 -5.12
C TYR A 59 -1.29 -3.98 -4.23
N TYR A 60 -1.81 -4.20 -3.02
CA TYR A 60 -2.12 -3.10 -2.10
C TYR A 60 -0.86 -2.31 -1.70
N LEU A 61 0.23 -3.01 -1.40
CA LEU A 61 1.50 -2.37 -1.04
C LEU A 61 2.04 -1.48 -2.16
N LYS A 62 2.04 -1.97 -3.41
CA LYS A 62 2.48 -1.20 -4.59
C LYS A 62 1.58 0.02 -4.79
N ASN A 63 0.27 -0.18 -4.92
CA ASN A 63 -0.60 0.84 -5.51
C ASN A 63 -0.95 1.96 -4.54
N ILE A 64 -1.08 1.69 -3.22
CA ILE A 64 -1.25 2.77 -2.23
C ILE A 64 0.00 3.68 -2.22
N ILE A 65 1.19 3.11 -2.46
CA ILE A 65 2.44 3.85 -2.48
C ILE A 65 2.63 4.66 -3.76
N LEU A 66 2.13 4.19 -4.89
CA LEU A 66 2.32 4.85 -6.18
C LEU A 66 1.25 5.89 -6.47
N LEU A 67 -0.01 5.63 -6.11
CA LEU A 67 -1.10 6.59 -6.31
C LEU A 67 -1.07 7.75 -5.33
N GLN A 68 -0.32 7.65 -4.23
CA GLN A 68 -0.21 8.71 -3.22
C GLN A 68 -1.58 9.30 -2.81
N SER A 69 -2.59 8.45 -2.57
CA SER A 69 -3.98 8.87 -2.37
C SER A 69 -4.20 9.76 -1.14
N PHE A 70 -3.22 9.90 -0.26
CA PHE A 70 -3.24 10.77 0.91
C PHE A 70 -2.19 11.87 0.80
N VAL A 71 -2.40 13.01 1.46
CA VAL A 71 -1.41 14.11 1.50
C VAL A 71 -0.06 13.66 2.08
N ASP A 72 -0.08 12.78 3.08
CA ASP A 72 1.11 12.24 3.72
C ASP A 72 0.84 10.83 4.26
N PHE A 73 1.90 10.14 4.67
CA PHE A 73 1.89 8.82 5.29
C PHE A 73 1.39 7.68 4.38
N ASN A 74 1.36 7.86 3.05
CA ASN A 74 1.00 6.80 2.08
C ASN A 74 1.80 5.52 2.30
N HIS A 75 3.11 5.62 2.53
CA HIS A 75 3.96 4.44 2.71
C HIS A 75 3.64 3.68 4.01
N ARG A 76 3.41 4.42 5.09
CA ARG A 76 3.05 3.83 6.39
C ARG A 76 1.67 3.18 6.29
N THR A 77 0.75 3.85 5.61
CA THR A 77 -0.61 3.35 5.36
C THR A 77 -0.57 2.08 4.54
N ALA A 78 0.18 2.05 3.43
CA ALA A 78 0.33 0.87 2.60
C ALA A 78 0.87 -0.33 3.38
N ILE A 79 1.91 -0.12 4.18
CA ILE A 79 2.50 -1.18 5.03
C ILE A 79 1.48 -1.70 6.05
N GLN A 80 0.78 -0.79 6.75
CA GLN A 80 -0.22 -1.16 7.74
C GLN A 80 -1.38 -1.94 7.11
N ILE A 81 -1.95 -1.44 6.01
CA ILE A 81 -3.05 -2.10 5.29
C ILE A 81 -2.64 -3.45 4.73
N THR A 82 -1.41 -3.57 4.24
CA THR A 82 -0.87 -4.85 3.76
C THR A 82 -0.78 -5.87 4.90
N ALA A 83 -0.30 -5.44 6.07
CA ALA A 83 -0.21 -6.31 7.24
C ALA A 83 -1.60 -6.74 7.74
N GLU A 84 -2.53 -5.80 7.88
CA GLU A 84 -3.91 -6.07 8.32
C GLU A 84 -4.64 -6.99 7.35
N PHE A 85 -4.53 -6.74 6.03
CA PHE A 85 -5.09 -7.62 5.02
C PHE A 85 -4.55 -9.06 5.10
N LEU A 86 -3.23 -9.22 5.32
CA LEU A 86 -2.62 -10.53 5.50
C LEU A 86 -3.17 -11.23 6.75
N GLU A 87 -3.26 -10.53 7.87
CA GLU A 87 -3.76 -11.06 9.16
C GLU A 87 -5.24 -11.48 9.06
N ASP A 88 -6.09 -10.63 8.48
CA ASP A 88 -7.51 -10.91 8.25
C ASP A 88 -7.71 -12.17 7.39
N ASN A 89 -6.78 -12.41 6.45
CA ASN A 89 -6.79 -13.58 5.57
C ASN A 89 -5.96 -14.76 6.12
N GLY A 90 -5.53 -14.70 7.37
CA GLY A 90 -4.96 -15.81 8.13
C GLY A 90 -3.45 -15.99 8.00
N TYR A 91 -2.72 -14.97 7.57
CA TYR A 91 -1.25 -14.95 7.53
C TYR A 91 -0.70 -14.23 8.75
N MET A 92 0.37 -14.78 9.34
CA MET A 92 1.11 -14.11 10.39
C MET A 92 2.33 -13.40 9.80
N THR A 93 2.56 -12.16 10.23
CA THR A 93 3.67 -11.34 9.74
C THR A 93 4.66 -11.05 10.87
N LYS A 94 5.96 -11.09 10.59
CA LYS A 94 7.01 -10.61 11.50
C LYS A 94 7.35 -9.18 11.14
N ASP A 95 7.22 -8.25 12.08
CA ASP A 95 7.77 -6.90 11.99
C ASP A 95 7.60 -6.23 10.61
N LEU A 96 6.41 -6.37 10.00
CA LEU A 96 6.08 -5.75 8.71
C LEU A 96 6.02 -4.22 8.88
N LEU A 97 5.71 -3.76 10.10
CA LEU A 97 5.63 -2.36 10.53
C LEU A 97 6.99 -1.64 10.66
N ASN A 98 8.13 -2.32 10.47
CA ASN A 98 9.44 -1.64 10.48
C ASN A 98 9.69 -0.92 9.13
N ILE A 99 9.11 0.28 9.01
CA ILE A 99 9.14 1.19 7.85
C ILE A 99 10.55 1.46 7.30
N THR A 100 11.57 1.47 8.18
CA THR A 100 12.96 1.77 7.83
C THR A 100 13.55 0.82 6.79
N GLN A 101 13.09 -0.44 6.76
CA GLN A 101 13.56 -1.42 5.78
C GLN A 101 12.92 -1.21 4.41
N TYR A 102 11.64 -0.87 4.34
CA TYR A 102 10.96 -0.70 3.05
C TYR A 102 11.43 0.54 2.28
N SER A 103 11.78 1.62 2.99
CA SER A 103 12.31 2.85 2.36
C SER A 103 13.60 2.64 1.55
N VAL A 104 14.38 1.60 1.85
CA VAL A 104 15.61 1.26 1.10
C VAL A 104 15.30 0.44 -0.16
N TYR A 105 14.27 -0.42 -0.14
CA TYR A 105 13.88 -1.25 -1.29
C TYR A 105 13.22 -0.46 -2.43
N LYS A 106 12.58 0.67 -2.12
CA LYS A 106 11.69 1.38 -3.06
C LYS A 106 12.43 2.10 -4.21
N LYS A 107 13.61 2.66 -3.96
CA LYS A 107 14.18 3.69 -4.85
C LYS A 107 14.63 3.12 -6.20
N GLU A 108 15.30 1.97 -6.21
CA GLU A 108 15.86 1.41 -7.45
C GLU A 108 14.77 0.91 -8.40
N SER A 109 13.79 0.14 -7.90
CA SER A 109 12.71 -0.38 -8.75
C SER A 109 11.75 0.70 -9.22
N MET A 110 11.50 1.73 -8.41
CA MET A 110 10.71 2.89 -8.85
C MET A 110 11.41 3.66 -9.97
N ILE A 111 12.74 3.89 -9.87
CA ILE A 111 13.51 4.50 -10.96
C ILE A 111 13.47 3.63 -12.22
N LYS A 112 13.55 2.31 -12.05
CA LYS A 112 13.56 1.37 -13.17
C LYS A 112 12.23 1.32 -13.92
N ASP A 113 11.11 1.36 -13.19
CA ASP A 113 9.77 1.28 -13.77
C ASP A 113 9.27 2.66 -14.26
N TYR A 114 9.59 3.74 -13.54
CA TYR A 114 8.95 5.05 -13.73
C TYR A 114 9.94 6.23 -13.89
N GLY A 115 11.25 5.99 -13.86
CA GLY A 115 12.28 7.03 -13.96
C GLY A 115 12.47 7.85 -12.67
N ASP A 116 13.16 9.00 -12.76
CA ASP A 116 13.37 9.94 -11.63
C ASP A 116 12.08 10.69 -11.20
N LEU A 117 10.92 10.21 -11.64
CA LEU A 117 9.63 10.78 -11.34
C LEU A 117 9.20 10.37 -9.93
N TYR A 118 9.09 11.37 -9.05
CA TYR A 118 8.30 11.29 -7.82
C TYR A 118 7.01 12.15 -7.90
N PRO A 119 6.14 12.02 -8.91
CA PRO A 119 4.77 12.47 -8.80
C PRO A 119 3.82 11.29 -8.55
N GLU A 120 2.68 11.63 -7.98
CA GLU A 120 1.43 10.88 -8.03
C GLU A 120 1.23 10.29 -9.44
N LEU A 121 1.23 8.95 -9.57
CA LEU A 121 1.01 8.28 -10.86
C LEU A 121 -0.49 8.21 -11.18
N SER A 122 -0.85 8.16 -12.46
CA SER A 122 -2.26 8.01 -12.87
C SER A 122 -2.82 6.64 -12.49
N GLU A 123 -4.15 6.51 -12.52
CA GLU A 123 -4.87 5.26 -12.25
C GLU A 123 -4.50 4.09 -13.18
N ASP A 124 -3.84 4.37 -14.31
CA ASP A 124 -3.39 3.35 -15.27
C ASP A 124 -2.52 2.27 -14.60
N ILE A 125 -1.80 2.62 -13.53
CA ILE A 125 -0.94 1.68 -12.80
C ILE A 125 -1.71 0.53 -12.14
N LEU A 126 -3.02 0.69 -11.92
CA LEU A 126 -3.87 -0.30 -11.27
C LEU A 126 -4.11 -1.53 -12.13
N VAL A 127 -3.94 -1.42 -13.45
CA VAL A 127 -4.16 -2.50 -14.43
C VAL A 127 -2.89 -2.89 -15.18
N GLU A 128 -1.75 -2.31 -14.81
CA GLU A 128 -0.46 -2.65 -15.39
C GLU A 128 -0.08 -4.11 -15.14
N LYS A 129 0.72 -4.66 -16.06
CA LYS A 129 1.38 -5.94 -15.86
C LYS A 129 2.36 -5.85 -14.68
N ASP A 130 2.57 -6.99 -14.04
CA ASP A 130 3.55 -7.15 -12.97
C ASP A 130 4.94 -6.63 -13.41
N ASN A 131 5.44 -5.62 -12.68
CA ASN A 131 6.69 -4.91 -12.96
C ASN A 131 7.68 -5.03 -11.79
N TYR A 132 8.83 -4.35 -11.86
CA TYR A 132 9.89 -4.52 -10.85
C TYR A 132 9.41 -4.09 -9.45
N MET A 133 8.63 -3.02 -9.36
CA MET A 133 8.03 -2.54 -8.11
C MET A 133 7.06 -3.56 -7.51
N TYR A 134 6.21 -4.19 -8.34
CA TYR A 134 5.33 -5.27 -7.87
C TYR A 134 6.14 -6.46 -7.36
N ILE A 135 7.16 -6.90 -8.12
CA ILE A 135 8.03 -8.04 -7.74
C ILE A 135 8.73 -7.77 -6.40
N ASP A 136 9.20 -6.54 -6.19
CA ASP A 136 9.83 -6.15 -4.93
C ASP A 136 8.86 -6.14 -3.76
N CYS A 137 7.64 -5.62 -3.95
CA CYS A 137 6.59 -5.70 -2.95
C CYS A 137 6.28 -7.16 -2.59
N LEU A 138 6.17 -8.03 -3.60
CA LEU A 138 5.91 -9.45 -3.43
C LEU A 138 7.04 -10.15 -2.64
N ASN A 139 8.29 -9.87 -2.99
CA ASN A 139 9.46 -10.44 -2.32
C ASN A 139 9.57 -9.95 -0.87
N PHE A 140 9.31 -8.66 -0.64
CA PHE A 140 9.27 -8.07 0.69
C PHE A 140 8.24 -8.77 1.59
N ILE A 141 7.01 -8.95 1.11
CA ILE A 141 5.95 -9.63 1.86
C ILE A 141 6.36 -11.08 2.15
N LYS A 142 6.82 -11.83 1.13
CA LYS A 142 7.27 -13.22 1.31
C LYS A 142 8.38 -13.35 2.35
N TYR A 143 9.31 -12.41 2.40
CA TYR A 143 10.38 -12.37 3.41
C TYR A 143 9.86 -12.11 4.83
N LYS A 144 8.75 -11.38 4.94
CA LYS A 144 8.12 -10.94 6.20
C LYS A 144 7.06 -11.89 6.74
N LEU A 145 6.65 -12.91 5.99
CA LEU A 145 5.75 -13.95 6.50
C LEU A 145 6.46 -14.86 7.53
N ILE A 146 5.75 -15.20 8.59
CA ILE A 146 6.15 -16.25 9.55
C ILE A 146 5.63 -17.58 9.01
N ARG A 147 6.49 -18.59 8.93
CA ARG A 147 6.10 -19.96 8.57
C ARG A 147 5.46 -20.67 9.74
#